data_AF-A0A2E7W115-F1
#
_entry.id   AF-A0A2E7W115-F1
#
_cell.length_a   1.000
_cell.length_b   1.000
_cell.length_c   1.000
_cell.angle_alpha   90.00
_cell.angle_beta   90.00
_cell.angle_gamma   90.00
#
_symmetry.space_group_name_H-M   'P 1'
#
loop_
_entity.id
_entity.type
_entity.pdbx_description
1 polymer ?
#
loop_
_entity_poly.entity_id
_entity_poly.type
_entity_poly.pdbx_seq_one_letter_code
_entity_poly.pdbx_strand_id
1 'polypeptide(L)'
;MREAPEPVLLYIPLMKDLGLSWNEIKETPRKELEGILIAYAEYQMLHSLDGYDDNDINNMAKNKPQVRGQYARYLEKKRKYYKTIEEKKSFKDLIR
;
A
#
# COMPACT_ATOMS: atom_id res chain seq x y z
N MET A 1 22.93 -8.57 -2.26
CA MET A 1 22.24 -7.35 -1.82
C MET A 1 23.01 -6.75 -0.63
N ARG A 2 24.14 -6.09 -0.88
CA ARG A 2 24.92 -5.34 0.12
C ARG A 2 25.00 -3.92 -0.43
N GLU A 3 24.58 -2.90 0.32
CA GLU A 3 24.57 -1.47 -0.05
C GLU A 3 23.31 -0.89 -0.70
N ALA A 4 22.12 -1.44 -0.48
CA ALA A 4 20.98 -0.53 -0.46
C ALA A 4 21.04 0.24 0.87
N PRO A 5 21.13 1.58 0.88
CA PRO A 5 21.25 2.33 2.12
C PRO A 5 19.95 2.16 2.90
N GLU A 6 20.00 1.32 3.93
CA GLU A 6 18.92 1.12 4.90
C GLU A 6 18.25 2.42 5.35
N PRO A 7 18.99 3.54 5.55
CA PRO A 7 18.36 4.83 5.83
C PRO A 7 17.34 5.28 4.78
N VAL A 8 17.59 5.01 3.49
CA VAL A 8 16.73 5.43 2.38
C VAL A 8 15.55 4.50 2.19
N LEU A 9 15.78 3.19 2.30
CA LEU A 9 14.73 2.20 2.03
C LEU A 9 13.84 1.89 3.22
N LEU A 10 14.27 2.19 4.45
CA LEU A 10 13.54 1.86 5.67
C LEU A 10 13.25 3.10 6.50
N TYR A 11 14.26 3.81 6.97
CA TYR A 11 14.06 4.86 7.97
C TYR A 11 13.37 6.11 7.42
N ILE A 12 13.79 6.62 6.25
CA ILE A 12 13.20 7.83 5.65
C ILE A 12 11.70 7.66 5.41
N PRO A 13 11.20 6.59 4.79
CA PRO A 13 9.76 6.36 4.65
C PRO A 13 9.03 6.29 5.99
N LEU A 14 9.58 5.56 6.97
CA LEU A 14 8.97 5.43 8.31
C LEU A 14 8.86 6.79 9.03
N MET A 15 9.87 7.64 8.91
CA MET A 15 9.85 8.96 9.53
C MET A 15 8.99 9.95 8.77
N LYS A 16 9.17 10.05 7.45
CA LYS A 16 8.54 11.09 6.62
C LYS A 16 7.07 10.80 6.36
N ASP A 17 6.76 9.56 6.01
CA ASP A 17 5.43 9.20 5.51
C ASP A 17 4.53 8.63 6.61
N LEU A 18 5.12 8.01 7.64
CA LEU A 18 4.39 7.46 8.79
C LEU A 18 4.60 8.24 10.10
N GLY A 19 5.52 9.19 10.14
CA GLY A 19 5.72 10.07 11.29
C GLY A 19 6.40 9.41 12.50
N LEU A 20 7.01 8.23 12.35
CA LEU A 20 7.73 7.59 13.46
C LEU A 20 8.94 8.43 13.85
N SER A 21 9.14 8.59 15.16
CA SER A 21 10.35 9.19 15.70
C SER A 21 11.54 8.24 15.59
N TRP A 22 12.75 8.80 15.64
CA TRP A 22 13.98 8.01 15.65
C TRP A 22 14.07 7.05 16.85
N ASN A 23 13.48 7.42 18.00
CA ASN A 23 13.49 6.55 19.18
C ASN A 23 12.58 5.33 18.97
N GLU A 24 11.37 5.53 18.44
CA GLU A 24 10.45 4.43 18.11
C GLU A 24 11.08 3.47 17.09
N ILE A 25 11.77 3.99 16.08
CA ILE A 25 12.48 3.17 15.09
C ILE A 25 13.58 2.32 15.73
N LYS A 26 14.37 2.88 16.65
CA LYS A 26 15.43 2.13 17.33
C LYS A 26 14.90 1.06 18.29
N GLU A 27 13.76 1.32 18.91
CA GLU A 27 13.14 0.43 19.89
C GLU A 27 12.31 -0.68 19.24
N THR A 28 11.93 -0.51 17.97
CA THR A 28 11.12 -1.49 17.22
C THR A 28 12.00 -2.50 16.50
N PRO A 29 11.71 -3.82 16.58
CA PRO A 29 12.42 -4.83 15.83
C PRO A 29 12.35 -4.58 14.31
N ARG A 30 13.48 -4.80 13.61
CA ARG A 30 13.59 -4.58 12.16
C ARG A 30 12.47 -5.23 11.34
N LYS A 31 12.11 -6.47 11.67
CA LYS A 31 11.05 -7.20 10.95
C LYS A 31 9.68 -6.51 11.05
N GLU A 32 9.40 -5.89 12.18
CA GLU A 32 8.15 -5.16 12.39
C GLU A 32 8.17 -3.87 11.58
N LEU A 33 9.29 -3.14 11.58
CA LEU A 33 9.48 -1.95 10.74
C LEU A 33 9.31 -2.25 9.25
N GLU A 34 9.90 -3.34 8.76
CA GLU A 34 9.73 -3.81 7.39
C GLU A 34 8.27 -4.19 7.12
N GLY A 35 7.60 -4.87 8.06
CA GLY A 35 6.19 -5.21 7.98
C GLY A 35 5.27 -3.99 7.91
N ILE A 36 5.54 -2.96 8.73
CA ILE A 36 4.83 -1.68 8.72
C ILE A 36 5.00 -1.01 7.35
N LEU A 37 6.21 -0.98 6.82
CA LEU A 37 6.48 -0.35 5.53
C LEU A 37 5.78 -1.10 4.38
N ILE A 38 5.77 -2.44 4.41
CA ILE A 38 5.03 -3.26 3.45
C ILE A 38 3.52 -2.97 3.55
N ALA A 39 2.97 -2.92 4.75
CA ALA A 39 1.57 -2.61 4.97
C ALA A 39 1.21 -1.20 4.45
N TYR A 40 2.07 -0.22 4.68
CA TYR A 40 1.92 1.13 4.15
C TYR A 40 1.95 1.16 2.62
N ALA A 41 2.89 0.44 1.98
CA ALA A 41 2.96 0.35 0.53
C ALA A 41 1.69 -0.29 -0.09
N GLU A 42 1.16 -1.34 0.57
CA GLU A 42 -0.11 -1.97 0.18
C GLU A 42 -1.29 -1.01 0.31
N TYR A 43 -1.36 -0.26 1.42
CA TYR A 43 -2.38 0.77 1.65
C TYR A 43 -2.33 1.86 0.57
N GLN A 44 -1.14 2.41 0.30
CA GLN A 44 -0.94 3.42 -0.72
C GLN A 44 -1.39 2.94 -2.10
N MET A 45 -1.10 1.69 -2.47
CA MET A 45 -1.56 1.13 -3.74
C MET A 45 -3.09 0.98 -3.77
N LEU A 46 -3.68 0.45 -2.71
CA LEU A 46 -5.12 0.24 -2.59
C LEU A 46 -5.92 1.55 -2.70
N HIS A 47 -5.35 2.65 -2.19
CA HIS A 47 -6.00 3.97 -2.17
C HIS A 47 -5.45 4.95 -3.22
N SER A 48 -4.56 4.49 -4.11
CA SER A 48 -3.86 5.35 -5.08
C SER A 48 -4.78 6.07 -6.07
N LEU A 49 -5.98 5.54 -6.32
CA LEU A 49 -6.96 6.07 -7.27
C LEU A 49 -8.32 6.33 -6.61
N ASP A 50 -8.33 6.54 -5.30
CA ASP A 50 -9.55 6.93 -4.60
C ASP A 50 -10.04 8.30 -5.09
N GLY A 51 -11.34 8.40 -5.35
CA GLY A 51 -11.98 9.61 -5.86
C GLY A 51 -11.92 9.78 -7.38
N TYR A 52 -11.24 8.90 -8.11
CA TYR A 52 -11.28 8.88 -9.59
C TYR A 52 -12.31 7.87 -10.10
N ASP A 53 -13.07 8.26 -11.12
CA ASP A 53 -13.91 7.35 -11.87
C ASP A 53 -13.19 6.78 -13.11
N ASP A 54 -13.79 5.78 -13.76
CA ASP A 54 -13.18 5.14 -14.93
C ASP A 54 -13.01 6.11 -16.12
N ASN A 55 -13.83 7.16 -16.21
CA ASN A 55 -13.71 8.17 -17.27
C ASN A 55 -12.51 9.08 -17.00
N ASP A 56 -12.29 9.48 -15.75
CA ASP A 56 -11.14 10.26 -15.32
C ASP A 56 -9.84 9.50 -15.61
N ILE A 57 -9.77 8.22 -15.25
CA ILE A 57 -8.62 7.36 -15.55
C ILE A 57 -8.38 7.29 -17.06
N ASN A 58 -9.43 7.10 -17.86
CA ASN A 58 -9.32 7.03 -19.31
C ASN A 58 -8.84 8.35 -19.92
N ASN A 59 -9.30 9.49 -19.41
CA ASN A 59 -8.85 10.81 -19.86
C ASN A 59 -7.39 11.08 -19.46
N MET A 60 -7.00 10.71 -18.24
CA MET A 60 -5.60 10.80 -17.80
C MET A 60 -4.68 9.89 -18.63
N ALA A 61 -5.13 8.69 -18.97
CA ALA A 61 -4.36 7.73 -19.75
C ALA A 61 -4.07 8.17 -21.19
N LYS A 62 -4.90 9.05 -21.77
CA LYS A 62 -4.65 9.65 -23.10
C LYS A 62 -3.37 10.49 -23.08
N ASN A 63 -3.12 11.21 -21.98
CA ASN A 63 -1.95 12.07 -21.82
C ASN A 63 -0.77 11.34 -21.14
N LYS A 64 -1.05 10.35 -20.29
CA LYS A 64 -0.07 9.61 -19.50
C LYS A 64 -0.35 8.10 -19.57
N PRO A 65 0.19 7.39 -20.59
CA PRO A 65 -0.08 5.96 -20.79
C PRO A 65 0.23 5.08 -19.57
N GLN A 66 1.22 5.47 -18.74
CA GLN A 66 1.59 4.76 -17.51
C GLN A 66 0.44 4.62 -16.49
N VAL A 67 -0.55 5.50 -16.55
CA VAL A 67 -1.74 5.48 -15.69
C VAL A 67 -2.54 4.19 -15.91
N ARG A 68 -2.55 3.62 -17.12
CA ARG A 68 -3.23 2.34 -17.39
C ARG A 68 -2.63 1.19 -16.57
N GLY A 69 -1.30 1.14 -16.49
CA GLY A 69 -0.60 0.12 -15.70
C GLY A 69 -0.75 0.34 -14.18
N GLN A 70 -0.92 1.58 -13.74
CA GLN A 70 -1.26 1.89 -12.34
C GLN A 70 -2.69 1.46 -12.02
N TYR A 71 -3.64 1.77 -12.88
CA TYR A 71 -5.04 1.36 -12.73
C TYR A 71 -5.22 -0.16 -12.72
N ALA A 72 -4.51 -0.88 -13.58
CA ALA A 72 -4.53 -2.35 -13.56
C ALA A 72 -4.07 -2.92 -12.20
N ARG A 73 -2.98 -2.38 -11.63
CA ARG A 73 -2.45 -2.77 -10.32
C ARG A 73 -3.42 -2.41 -9.18
N TYR A 74 -4.01 -1.23 -9.24
CA TYR A 74 -5.07 -0.81 -8.32
C TYR A 74 -6.25 -1.79 -8.34
N LEU A 75 -6.77 -2.12 -9.53
CA LEU A 75 -7.89 -3.06 -9.66
C LEU A 75 -7.55 -4.46 -9.13
N GLU A 76 -6.34 -4.96 -9.38
CA GLU A 76 -5.88 -6.23 -8.85
C GLU A 76 -5.87 -6.23 -7.31
N LYS A 77 -5.32 -5.18 -6.68
CA LYS A 77 -5.32 -5.03 -5.22
C LYS A 77 -6.72 -4.88 -4.66
N LYS A 78 -7.56 -4.02 -5.28
CA LYS A 78 -8.95 -3.83 -4.88
C LYS A 78 -9.70 -5.16 -4.91
N ARG A 79 -9.57 -5.94 -5.98
CA ARG A 79 -10.16 -7.28 -6.07
C ARG A 79 -9.65 -8.18 -4.95
N LYS A 80 -8.34 -8.26 -4.71
CA LYS A 80 -7.76 -9.09 -3.64
C LYS A 80 -8.40 -8.80 -2.27
N TYR A 81 -8.50 -7.53 -1.88
CA TYR A 81 -8.97 -7.16 -0.53
C TYR A 81 -10.50 -7.12 -0.41
N TYR A 82 -11.22 -6.63 -1.41
CA TYR A 82 -12.69 -6.55 -1.33
C TYR A 82 -13.37 -7.88 -1.65
N LYS A 83 -12.79 -8.74 -2.49
CA LYS A 83 -13.30 -10.11 -2.70
C LYS A 83 -13.27 -10.92 -1.41
N THR A 84 -12.21 -10.79 -0.61
CA THR A 84 -12.15 -11.46 0.70
C THR A 84 -13.19 -10.98 1.71
N ILE A 85 -13.67 -9.73 1.57
CA ILE A 85 -14.73 -9.17 2.40
C ILE A 85 -16.10 -9.69 1.94
N GLU A 86 -16.33 -9.75 0.63
CA GLU A 86 -17.59 -10.26 0.06
C GLU A 86 -17.81 -11.75 0.27
N GLU A 87 -16.73 -12.54 0.38
CA GLU A 87 -16.79 -13.98 0.67
C GLU A 87 -17.03 -14.27 2.17
N LYS A 88 -16.73 -13.33 3.07
CA LYS A 88 -16.91 -13.48 4.53
C LYS A 88 -18.04 -12.59 5.04
N LYS A 89 -19.29 -12.94 4.70
CA LYS A 89 -20.50 -12.15 5.03
C LYS A 89 -20.97 -12.25 6.48
N SER A 90 -20.44 -13.16 7.30
CA SER A 90 -20.90 -13.35 8.68
C SER A 90 -19.74 -13.38 9.67
N PHE A 91 -19.83 -12.54 10.71
CA PHE A 91 -18.89 -12.50 11.85
C PHE A 91 -18.76 -13.86 12.56
N LYS A 92 -19.79 -14.72 12.50
CA LYS A 92 -19.74 -16.08 13.04
C LYS A 92 -18.78 -16.99 12.29
N ASP A 93 -18.52 -16.73 11.00
CA ASP A 93 -17.61 -17.53 10.17
C ASP A 93 -16.14 -17.11 10.34
N LEU A 94 -15.87 -16.04 11.11
CA LEU A 94 -14.54 -15.55 11.43
C LEU A 94 -14.00 -16.04 12.78
N ILE A 95 -14.85 -16.56 13.67
CA ILE A 95 -14.50 -16.98 15.05
C ILE A 95 -14.40 -18.52 15.18
N ARG A 96 -14.48 -19.25 14.06
CA ARG A 96 -14.42 -20.72 14.03
C ARG A 96 -13.14 -21.20 13.39
#